data_AF-Q31A80-F1
#
_entry.id   AF-Q31A80-F1
#
_cell.length_a   1.000
_cell.length_b   1.000
_cell.length_c   1.000
_cell.angle_alpha   90.00
_cell.angle_beta   90.00
_cell.angle_gamma   90.00
#
_symmetry.space_group_name_H-M   'P 1'
#
loop_
_entity.id
_entity.type
_entity.pdbx_description
1 polymer ?
#
loop_
_entity_poly.entity_id
_entity_poly.type
_entity_poly.pdbx_seq_one_letter_code
_entity_poly.pdbx_strand_id
1 'polypeptide(L)'
;MEKYINSILKQSAEVDFIDEGVKSSVIEDINKRLTNLEKVFLGNNINSLKGTAFTDQEAKNCTLFMKGLFNKIFQERNYTKINQCWKDFIPLVEKFSQWNHFYTLRLKEVMLIDDPDPWTGDELNELCLGNKCPCPIYSALREWSGCNDFPTQQIICDKGSDLVDSIEIK
;
A
#
# COMPACT_ATOMS: atom_id res chain seq x y z
N MET A 1 -66.44 29.95 0.33
CA MET A 1 -65.38 29.13 -0.29
C MET A 1 -63.99 29.77 -0.09
N GLU A 2 -63.84 31.09 -0.26
CA GLU A 2 -62.57 31.81 0.01
C GLU A 2 -62.04 31.68 1.45
N LYS A 3 -62.91 31.67 2.47
CA LYS A 3 -62.48 31.50 3.88
C LYS A 3 -61.83 30.13 4.16
N TYR A 4 -62.21 29.09 3.42
CA TYR A 4 -61.66 27.74 3.60
C TYR A 4 -60.29 27.61 2.91
N ILE A 5 -60.16 28.18 1.71
CA ILE A 5 -58.89 28.25 0.97
C ILE A 5 -57.83 29.05 1.76
N ASN A 6 -58.23 30.18 2.37
CA ASN A 6 -57.32 30.96 3.21
C ASN A 6 -56.90 30.24 4.50
N SER A 7 -57.69 29.30 5.03
CA SER A 7 -57.30 28.51 6.21
C SER A 7 -56.27 27.42 5.87
N ILE A 8 -56.38 26.82 4.68
CA ILE A 8 -55.43 25.81 4.18
C ILE A 8 -54.09 26.47 3.84
N LEU A 9 -54.12 27.63 3.16
CA LEU A 9 -52.91 28.38 2.82
C LEU A 9 -52.14 28.87 4.05
N LYS A 10 -52.86 29.19 5.14
CA LYS A 10 -52.25 29.61 6.41
C LYS A 10 -51.65 28.43 7.19
N GLN A 11 -52.27 27.25 7.13
CA GLN A 11 -51.69 26.03 7.73
C GLN A 11 -50.48 25.48 6.95
N SER A 12 -50.42 25.68 5.62
CA SER A 12 -49.24 25.32 4.83
C SER A 12 -48.07 26.30 4.93
N ALA A 13 -48.27 27.47 5.55
CA ALA A 13 -47.22 28.47 5.76
C ALA A 13 -46.54 28.38 7.14
N GLU A 14 -46.96 27.45 8.01
CA GLU A 14 -46.41 27.23 9.35
C GLU A 14 -45.72 25.87 9.52
N VAL A 15 -45.16 25.31 8.44
CA VAL A 15 -44.30 24.12 8.52
C VAL A 15 -42.98 24.39 7.82
N ASP A 16 -42.17 25.24 8.43
CA ASP A 16 -40.70 25.21 8.33
C ASP A 16 -40.09 26.00 9.50
N PHE A 17 -40.50 25.66 10.73
CA PHE A 17 -39.76 26.04 11.93
C PHE A 17 -38.81 24.90 12.31
N ILE A 18 -37.74 24.74 11.54
CA ILE A 18 -36.51 24.11 12.04
C ILE A 18 -35.53 25.24 12.31
N ASP A 19 -35.52 25.64 13.58
CA ASP A 19 -34.68 26.66 14.21
C ASP A 19 -33.26 26.68 13.62
N GLU A 20 -32.85 27.85 13.10
CA GLU A 20 -31.50 28.09 12.58
C GLU A 20 -30.42 27.82 13.66
N GLY A 21 -30.77 27.94 14.95
CA GLY A 21 -29.90 27.57 16.07
C GLY A 21 -29.57 26.08 16.15
N VAL A 22 -30.50 25.20 15.76
CA VAL A 22 -30.29 23.75 15.71
C VAL A 22 -29.36 23.38 14.54
N LYS A 23 -29.49 24.05 13.39
CA LYS A 23 -28.55 23.86 12.27
C LYS A 23 -27.13 24.28 12.63
N SER A 24 -26.97 25.40 13.34
CA SER A 24 -25.65 25.92 13.72
C SER A 24 -24.92 25.00 14.71
N SER A 25 -25.62 24.51 15.74
CA SER A 25 -25.00 23.62 16.74
C SER A 25 -24.63 22.25 16.17
N VAL A 26 -25.44 21.71 15.24
CA VAL A 26 -25.13 20.46 14.54
C VAL A 26 -23.92 20.63 13.62
N ILE A 27 -23.81 21.76 12.91
CA ILE A 27 -22.64 22.07 12.07
C ILE A 27 -21.38 22.22 12.93
N GLU A 28 -21.47 22.86 14.09
CA GLU A 28 -20.35 22.97 15.03
C GLU A 28 -19.90 21.60 15.56
N ASP A 29 -20.83 20.71 15.91
CA ASP A 29 -20.49 19.36 16.37
C ASP A 29 -19.87 18.51 15.26
N ILE A 30 -20.37 18.63 14.02
CA ILE A 30 -19.78 17.97 12.84
C ILE A 30 -18.36 18.49 12.60
N ASN A 31 -18.14 19.80 12.63
CA ASN A 31 -16.81 20.37 12.45
C ASN A 31 -15.85 19.94 13.56
N LYS A 32 -16.31 19.91 14.82
CA LYS A 32 -15.51 19.42 15.94
C LYS A 32 -15.14 17.94 15.80
N ARG A 33 -16.09 17.11 15.33
CA ARG A 33 -15.84 15.69 15.03
C ARG A 33 -14.89 15.51 13.86
N LEU A 34 -15.01 16.31 12.81
CA LEU A 34 -14.07 16.32 11.67
C LEU A 34 -12.67 16.72 12.12
N THR A 35 -12.52 17.81 12.86
CA THR A 35 -11.22 18.24 13.41
C THR A 35 -10.63 17.20 14.35
N ASN A 36 -11.45 16.50 15.13
CA ASN A 36 -10.97 15.39 15.97
C ASN A 36 -10.56 14.18 15.15
N LEU A 37 -11.28 13.83 14.09
CA LEU A 37 -10.90 12.78 13.16
C LEU A 37 -9.61 13.14 12.42
N GLU A 38 -9.44 14.38 11.99
CA GLU A 38 -8.20 14.89 11.41
C GLU A 38 -7.05 14.81 12.41
N LYS A 39 -7.27 15.21 13.67
CA LYS A 39 -6.25 15.08 14.73
C LYS A 39 -5.91 13.63 15.06
N VAL A 40 -6.88 12.72 15.05
CA VAL A 40 -6.63 11.28 15.23
C VAL A 40 -5.94 10.70 14.02
N PHE A 41 -6.32 11.11 12.80
CA PHE A 41 -5.71 10.65 11.56
C PHE A 41 -4.28 11.17 11.40
N LEU A 42 -4.03 12.44 11.69
CA LEU A 42 -2.70 13.05 11.69
C LEU A 42 -1.88 12.57 12.89
N GLY A 43 -2.47 12.51 14.09
CA GLY A 43 -1.81 12.06 15.32
C GLY A 43 -1.39 10.59 15.30
N ASN A 44 -2.20 9.72 14.70
CA ASN A 44 -1.85 8.31 14.53
C ASN A 44 -0.98 8.06 13.29
N ASN A 45 -0.95 8.96 12.30
CA ASN A 45 -0.06 8.86 11.14
C ASN A 45 1.32 9.51 11.29
N ILE A 46 1.58 10.32 12.32
CA ILE A 46 2.91 10.94 12.51
C ILE A 46 4.01 9.87 12.78
N ASN A 47 3.63 8.69 13.28
CA ASN A 47 4.54 7.55 13.41
C ASN A 47 4.54 6.59 12.22
N SER A 48 3.58 6.68 11.28
CA SER A 48 3.47 5.81 10.09
C SER A 48 3.67 6.53 8.75
N LEU A 49 3.99 7.83 8.76
CA LEU A 49 4.33 8.63 7.57
C LEU A 49 5.62 9.45 7.76
N LYS A 50 6.63 8.88 8.41
CA LYS A 50 8.01 9.26 8.06
C LYS A 50 8.43 8.42 6.87
N GLY A 51 8.24 8.99 5.68
CA GLY A 51 8.91 8.57 4.46
C GLY A 51 10.42 8.79 4.61
N THR A 52 11.06 7.98 5.43
CA THR A 52 12.51 7.86 5.42
C THR A 52 12.88 7.03 4.20
N ALA A 53 13.88 7.53 3.49
CA ALA A 53 14.53 6.78 2.45
C ALA A 53 14.98 5.41 3.00
N PHE A 54 14.90 4.33 2.21
CA PHE A 54 15.49 3.04 2.53
C PHE A 54 16.94 3.25 2.95
N THR A 55 17.29 2.75 4.12
CA THR A 55 18.69 2.55 4.51
C THR A 55 19.26 1.33 3.80
N ASP A 56 20.58 1.22 3.69
CA ASP A 56 21.22 0.05 3.10
C ASP A 56 20.90 -1.25 3.86
N GLN A 57 20.69 -1.17 5.17
CA GLN A 57 20.31 -2.33 5.97
C GLN A 57 18.89 -2.79 5.64
N GLU A 58 17.93 -1.86 5.50
CA GLU A 58 16.57 -2.18 5.08
C GLU A 58 16.56 -2.74 3.64
N ALA A 59 17.37 -2.17 2.74
CA ALA A 59 17.50 -2.64 1.37
C ALA A 59 18.10 -4.04 1.30
N LYS A 60 19.10 -4.34 2.14
CA LYS A 60 19.65 -5.70 2.31
C LYS A 60 18.59 -6.67 2.82
N ASN A 61 17.84 -6.30 3.85
CA ASN A 61 16.77 -7.15 4.39
C ASN A 61 15.69 -7.42 3.33
N CYS A 62 15.27 -6.40 2.59
CA CYS A 62 14.36 -6.53 1.45
C CYS A 62 14.91 -7.48 0.40
N THR A 63 16.18 -7.33 0.01
CA THR A 63 16.83 -8.20 -0.97
C THR A 63 16.79 -9.66 -0.54
N LEU A 64 17.15 -9.94 0.71
CA LEU A 64 17.16 -11.30 1.26
C LEU A 64 15.76 -11.92 1.28
N PHE A 65 14.75 -11.14 1.69
CA PHE A 65 13.36 -11.59 1.64
C PHE A 65 12.89 -11.85 0.20
N MET A 66 13.12 -10.90 -0.71
CA MET A 66 12.69 -11.00 -2.11
C MET A 66 13.28 -12.23 -2.80
N LYS A 67 14.60 -12.45 -2.64
CA LYS A 67 15.28 -13.63 -3.18
C LYS A 67 14.83 -14.93 -2.51
N GLY A 68 14.70 -14.92 -1.19
CA GLY A 68 14.21 -16.08 -0.44
C GLY A 68 12.82 -16.50 -0.86
N LEU A 69 11.89 -15.54 -1.00
CA LEU A 69 10.52 -15.81 -1.45
C LEU A 69 10.49 -16.27 -2.92
N PHE A 70 11.28 -15.69 -3.80
CA PHE A 70 11.40 -16.16 -5.18
C PHE A 70 11.85 -17.64 -5.24
N ASN A 71 12.87 -18.00 -4.44
CA ASN A 71 13.35 -19.37 -4.34
C ASN A 71 12.31 -20.30 -3.72
N LYS A 72 11.57 -19.85 -2.69
CA LYS A 72 10.47 -20.62 -2.10
C LYS A 72 9.38 -20.93 -3.13
N ILE A 73 8.94 -19.92 -3.89
CA ILE A 73 7.97 -20.10 -4.98
C ILE A 73 8.50 -21.05 -6.06
N PHE A 74 9.78 -20.92 -6.43
CA PHE A 74 10.44 -21.82 -7.38
C PHE A 74 10.30 -23.30 -6.95
N GLN A 75 10.56 -23.59 -5.67
CA GLN A 75 10.48 -24.94 -5.11
C GLN A 75 9.02 -25.41 -4.97
N GLU A 76 8.16 -24.63 -4.33
CA GLU A 76 6.78 -25.05 -4.01
C GLU A 76 5.89 -25.22 -5.24
N ARG A 77 6.13 -24.43 -6.30
CA ARG A 77 5.44 -24.58 -7.59
C ARG A 77 6.12 -25.60 -8.52
N ASN A 78 7.15 -26.30 -8.05
CA ASN A 78 7.85 -27.37 -8.79
C ASN A 78 8.40 -26.91 -10.15
N TYR A 79 8.97 -25.71 -10.22
CA TYR A 79 9.65 -25.27 -11.43
C TYR A 79 10.91 -26.11 -11.67
N THR A 80 11.13 -26.56 -12.90
CA THR A 80 12.33 -27.35 -13.26
C THR A 80 13.52 -26.48 -13.63
N LYS A 81 13.27 -25.24 -14.08
CA LYS A 81 14.29 -24.30 -14.54
C LYS A 81 14.01 -22.92 -13.97
N ILE A 82 15.02 -22.33 -13.35
CA ILE A 82 14.90 -20.98 -12.76
C ILE A 82 14.50 -19.93 -13.81
N ASN A 83 14.94 -20.09 -15.06
CA ASN A 83 14.54 -19.21 -16.17
C ASN A 83 13.05 -19.26 -16.51
N GLN A 84 12.36 -20.37 -16.22
CA GLN A 84 10.91 -20.45 -16.40
C GLN A 84 10.21 -19.69 -15.28
N CYS A 85 10.65 -19.88 -14.04
CA CYS A 85 10.19 -19.14 -12.87
C CYS A 85 10.35 -17.62 -13.06
N TRP A 86 11.51 -17.19 -13.58
CA TRP A 86 11.76 -15.79 -13.93
C TRP A 86 10.80 -15.25 -14.98
N LYS A 87 10.53 -16.02 -16.05
CA LYS A 87 9.62 -15.61 -17.14
C LYS A 87 8.18 -15.42 -16.66
N ASP A 88 7.76 -16.16 -15.64
CA ASP A 88 6.43 -16.02 -15.05
C ASP A 88 6.36 -14.83 -14.09
N PHE A 89 7.47 -14.52 -13.41
CA PHE A 89 7.56 -13.43 -12.44
C PHE A 89 7.72 -12.05 -13.08
N ILE A 90 8.67 -11.88 -14.01
CA ILE A 90 9.06 -10.56 -14.51
C ILE A 90 7.92 -9.73 -15.13
N PRO A 91 6.92 -10.30 -15.84
CA PRO A 91 5.81 -9.51 -16.38
C PRO A 91 4.96 -8.83 -15.30
N LEU A 92 4.93 -9.40 -14.08
CA LEU A 92 4.21 -8.82 -12.95
C LEU A 92 4.91 -7.57 -12.40
N VAL A 93 6.21 -7.46 -12.60
CA VAL A 93 7.03 -6.30 -12.22
C VAL A 93 7.04 -5.26 -13.34
N GLU A 94 7.11 -5.69 -14.60
CA GLU A 94 7.23 -4.80 -15.77
C GLU A 94 5.97 -3.96 -16.06
N LYS A 95 4.82 -4.30 -15.44
CA LYS A 95 3.58 -3.51 -15.58
C LYS A 95 3.63 -2.15 -14.89
N PHE A 96 4.59 -1.92 -14.01
CA PHE A 96 4.74 -0.67 -13.28
C PHE A 96 5.44 0.38 -14.15
N SER A 97 4.87 1.58 -14.25
CA SER A 97 5.34 2.61 -15.18
C SER A 97 6.75 3.14 -14.87
N GLN A 98 7.19 3.06 -13.62
CA GLN A 98 8.55 3.41 -13.21
C GLN A 98 9.58 2.31 -13.53
N TRP A 99 9.13 1.11 -13.90
CA TRP A 99 10.01 0.01 -14.26
C TRP A 99 10.66 0.25 -15.63
N ASN A 100 11.94 -0.12 -15.76
CA ASN A 100 12.68 0.06 -16.98
C ASN A 100 13.70 -1.08 -17.18
N HIS A 101 14.38 -1.07 -18.33
CA HIS A 101 15.32 -2.13 -18.67
C HIS A 101 16.49 -2.26 -17.69
N PHE A 102 16.97 -1.14 -17.12
CA PHE A 102 18.02 -1.15 -16.12
C PHE A 102 17.59 -1.96 -14.88
N TYR A 103 16.39 -1.69 -14.35
CA TYR A 103 15.86 -2.43 -13.21
C TYR A 103 15.58 -3.91 -13.54
N THR A 104 15.19 -4.24 -14.77
CA THR A 104 15.08 -5.65 -15.20
C THR A 104 16.42 -6.37 -15.08
N LEU A 105 17.51 -5.77 -15.58
CA LEU A 105 18.84 -6.37 -15.49
C LEU A 105 19.30 -6.48 -14.03
N ARG A 106 19.13 -5.41 -13.25
CA ARG A 106 19.53 -5.38 -11.84
C ARG A 106 18.77 -6.41 -11.00
N LEU A 107 17.45 -6.53 -11.18
CA LEU A 107 16.66 -7.55 -10.50
C LEU A 107 17.07 -8.96 -10.91
N LYS A 108 17.43 -9.17 -12.18
CA LYS A 108 17.89 -10.46 -12.67
C LYS A 108 19.20 -10.87 -12.02
N GLU A 109 20.15 -9.94 -11.85
CA GLU A 109 21.37 -10.19 -11.09
C GLU A 109 21.05 -10.60 -9.65
N VAL A 110 20.22 -9.82 -8.96
CA VAL A 110 19.85 -10.09 -7.56
C VAL A 110 19.14 -11.43 -7.38
N MET A 111 18.29 -11.83 -8.33
CA MET A 111 17.48 -13.04 -8.21
C MET A 111 18.19 -14.30 -8.69
N LEU A 112 19.00 -14.22 -9.76
CA LEU A 112 19.48 -15.40 -10.48
C LEU A 112 20.97 -15.72 -10.23
N ILE A 113 21.74 -14.81 -9.64
CA ILE A 113 23.13 -15.07 -9.24
C ILE A 113 23.13 -15.63 -7.81
N ASP A 114 24.01 -16.56 -7.49
CA ASP A 114 24.04 -17.23 -6.17
C ASP A 114 24.32 -16.28 -5.01
N ASP A 115 25.32 -15.39 -5.15
CA ASP A 115 25.71 -14.40 -4.15
C ASP A 115 25.86 -13.00 -4.77
N PRO A 116 24.73 -12.32 -5.08
CA PRO A 116 24.74 -11.01 -5.68
C PRO A 116 24.87 -9.94 -4.60
N ASP A 117 25.44 -8.79 -5.00
CA ASP A 117 25.32 -7.60 -4.19
C ASP A 117 23.85 -7.25 -3.96
N PRO A 118 23.43 -6.98 -2.71
CA PRO A 118 22.06 -6.63 -2.42
C PRO A 118 21.68 -5.30 -3.09
N TRP A 119 20.38 -5.05 -3.18
CA TRP A 119 19.92 -3.71 -3.51
C TRP A 119 20.45 -2.71 -2.48
N THR A 120 20.91 -1.55 -2.94
CA THR A 120 21.27 -0.44 -2.06
C THR A 120 20.02 0.34 -1.64
N GLY A 121 20.16 1.13 -0.57
CA GLY A 121 19.10 2.07 -0.17
C GLY A 121 18.72 2.99 -1.33
N ASP A 122 19.71 3.60 -1.98
CA ASP A 122 19.51 4.52 -3.10
C ASP A 122 18.77 3.87 -4.28
N GLU A 123 19.15 2.65 -4.69
CA GLU A 123 18.48 1.95 -5.78
C GLU A 123 16.99 1.71 -5.47
N LEU A 124 16.66 1.27 -4.24
CA LEU A 124 15.27 1.07 -3.84
C LEU A 124 14.51 2.40 -3.67
N ASN A 125 15.18 3.45 -3.20
CA ASN A 125 14.59 4.77 -3.07
C ASN A 125 14.21 5.37 -4.43
N GLU A 126 15.09 5.24 -5.42
CA GLU A 126 14.81 5.64 -6.79
C GLU A 126 13.67 4.82 -7.38
N LEU A 127 13.72 3.49 -7.23
CA LEU A 127 12.69 2.58 -7.73
C LEU A 127 11.31 2.82 -7.09
N CYS A 128 11.27 3.21 -5.82
CA CYS A 128 10.03 3.49 -5.08
C CYS A 128 9.61 4.98 -5.14
N LEU A 129 10.33 5.80 -5.92
CA LEU A 129 10.11 7.25 -6.05
C LEU A 129 10.05 7.95 -4.68
N GLY A 130 10.92 7.56 -3.74
CA GLY A 130 10.94 8.06 -2.37
C GLY A 130 9.65 7.78 -1.59
N ASN A 131 9.15 6.54 -1.66
CA ASN A 131 7.92 6.05 -1.01
C ASN A 131 6.59 6.64 -1.54
N LYS A 132 6.60 7.31 -2.70
CA LYS A 132 5.39 7.84 -3.33
C LYS A 132 4.61 6.79 -4.12
N CYS A 133 5.25 5.69 -4.49
CA CYS A 133 4.67 4.62 -5.29
C CYS A 133 4.93 3.28 -4.60
N PRO A 134 3.99 2.31 -4.67
CA PRO A 134 4.27 0.94 -4.24
C PRO A 134 5.52 0.41 -4.93
N CYS A 135 6.41 -0.23 -4.17
CA CYS A 135 7.57 -0.90 -4.74
C CYS A 135 7.08 -1.95 -5.77
N PRO A 136 7.54 -1.88 -7.04
CA PRO A 136 7.15 -2.83 -8.07
C PRO A 136 7.43 -4.29 -7.69
N ILE A 137 8.60 -4.53 -7.11
CA ILE A 137 9.05 -5.89 -6.73
C ILE A 137 8.19 -6.45 -5.60
N TYR A 138 7.95 -5.65 -4.55
CA TYR A 138 7.06 -6.01 -3.44
C TYR A 138 5.66 -6.36 -3.95
N SER A 139 5.10 -5.50 -4.79
CA SER A 139 3.74 -5.64 -5.30
C SER A 139 3.60 -6.90 -6.16
N ALA A 140 4.59 -7.14 -7.04
CA ALA A 140 4.64 -8.32 -7.88
C ALA A 140 4.79 -9.61 -7.04
N LEU A 141 5.68 -9.64 -6.04
CA LEU A 141 5.85 -10.82 -5.17
C LEU A 141 4.60 -11.12 -4.36
N ARG A 142 3.93 -10.09 -3.83
CA ARG A 142 2.66 -10.24 -3.12
C ARG A 142 1.61 -10.89 -4.01
N GLU A 143 1.38 -10.31 -5.19
CA GLU A 143 0.43 -10.85 -6.17
C GLU A 143 0.80 -12.26 -6.60
N TRP A 144 2.07 -12.47 -6.92
CA TRP A 144 2.55 -13.74 -7.44
C TRP A 144 2.49 -14.85 -6.41
N SER A 145 2.74 -14.57 -5.13
CA SER A 145 2.63 -15.55 -4.05
C SER A 145 1.19 -16.02 -3.81
N GLY A 146 0.19 -15.19 -4.11
CA GLY A 146 -1.21 -15.44 -3.76
C GLY A 146 -1.49 -15.44 -2.25
N CYS A 147 -0.51 -15.04 -1.42
CA CYS A 147 -0.64 -15.01 0.03
C CYS A 147 -1.62 -13.90 0.45
N ASN A 148 -2.64 -14.27 1.23
CA ASN A 148 -3.65 -13.32 1.71
C ASN A 148 -3.05 -12.35 2.74
N ASP A 149 -2.28 -12.88 3.68
CA ASP A 149 -1.72 -12.15 4.82
C ASP A 149 -0.24 -11.81 4.58
N PHE A 150 0.03 -11.22 3.41
CA PHE A 150 1.38 -10.83 3.04
C PHE A 150 1.91 -9.71 3.96
N PRO A 151 3.14 -9.83 4.50
CA PRO A 151 3.69 -8.83 5.41
C PRO A 151 3.85 -7.48 4.73
N THR A 152 3.72 -6.41 5.49
CA THR A 152 3.95 -5.06 4.97
C THR A 152 5.41 -4.87 4.58
N GLN A 153 5.66 -3.93 3.67
CA GLN A 153 7.03 -3.62 3.26
C GLN A 153 7.93 -3.22 4.42
N GLN A 154 7.43 -2.46 5.41
CA GLN A 154 8.24 -2.12 6.59
C GLN A 154 8.63 -3.35 7.41
N ILE A 155 7.69 -4.29 7.62
CA ILE A 155 8.00 -5.52 8.36
C ILE A 155 9.08 -6.34 7.63
N ILE A 156 9.03 -6.35 6.29
CA ILE A 156 10.07 -6.95 5.44
C ILE A 156 11.41 -6.21 5.60
N CYS A 157 11.41 -4.87 5.59
CA CYS A 157 12.61 -4.08 5.84
C CYS A 157 13.24 -4.40 7.21
N ASP A 158 12.42 -4.66 8.22
CA ASP A 158 12.89 -4.92 9.58
C ASP A 158 13.42 -6.35 9.76
N LYS A 159 12.74 -7.35 9.18
CA LYS A 159 12.96 -8.78 9.47
C LYS A 159 13.57 -9.58 8.32
N GLY A 160 13.53 -9.07 7.09
CA GLY A 160 14.14 -9.70 5.92
C GLY A 160 13.74 -11.17 5.73
N SER A 161 14.74 -12.03 5.54
CA SER A 161 14.57 -13.46 5.23
C SER A 161 13.80 -14.25 6.29
N ASP A 162 13.76 -13.79 7.54
CA ASP A 162 13.10 -14.51 8.64
C ASP A 162 11.59 -14.67 8.41
N LEU A 163 11.02 -13.87 7.51
CA LEU A 163 9.61 -13.91 7.14
C LEU A 163 9.30 -14.95 6.05
N VAL A 164 10.29 -15.43 5.30
CA VAL A 164 10.05 -16.23 4.08
C VAL A 164 9.26 -17.50 4.39
N ASP A 165 9.60 -18.19 5.47
CA ASP A 165 8.94 -19.44 5.85
C ASP A 165 7.50 -19.22 6.29
N SER A 166 7.15 -18.02 6.78
CA SER A 166 5.79 -17.65 7.19
C SER A 166 4.83 -17.36 6.01
N ILE A 167 5.34 -17.23 4.78
CA ILE A 167 4.51 -16.94 3.60
C ILE A 167 3.92 -18.23 3.02
N GLU A 168 2.60 -18.36 3.02
CA GLU A 168 1.90 -19.47 2.36
C GLU A 168 1.75 -19.19 0.85
N ILE A 169 2.34 -20.03 -0.01
CA ILE A 169 2.22 -19.92 -1.47
C ILE A 169 0.94 -20.61 -1.93
N LYS A 170 0.16 -19.92 -2.78
CA LYS A 170 -1.06 -20.47 -3.40
C LYS A 170 -0.89 -20.77 -4.89
#